data_AF-J3I1I8-F1
#
_entry.id   AF-J3I1I8-F1
#
_cell.length_a   1.000
_cell.length_b   1.000
_cell.length_c   1.000
_cell.angle_alpha   90.00
_cell.angle_beta   90.00
_cell.angle_gamma   90.00
#
_symmetry.space_group_name_H-M   'P 1'
#
loop_
_entity.id
_entity.type
_entity.pdbx_description
1 polymer ?
#
loop_
_entity_poly.entity_id
_entity_poly.type
_entity_poly.pdbx_seq_one_letter_code
_entity_poly.pdbx_strand_id
1 'polypeptide(L)'
;MAKKTASKKKSAARKVTKTSSKTSTARKGAVAKAAKKAAKKPVKTSAPRRPKGHAWQWSAVETAAAIRNGAISAVETVEAHLERMRAVNPKLNAVVVDLSEEALKAAHAADKQRAKGGALGLLHGVPITIKENVDYEGRPNFNGVPANKDYIAPSDAPVVRNLKKSGAIVIGLTNTPEFSFRGFTDNPLHGLTLNPWDPDITCGGSSGGAGSAVAAG
;
A
#
# COMPACT_ATOMS: atom_id res chain seq x y z
N MET A 1 -0.44 -48.46 41.81
CA MET A 1 -0.87 -49.34 40.70
C MET A 1 -1.33 -48.42 39.55
N ALA A 2 -1.20 -48.71 38.25
CA ALA A 2 -0.72 -49.92 37.55
C ALA A 2 0.25 -49.55 36.38
N LYS A 3 0.78 -50.55 35.65
CA LYS A 3 1.78 -50.39 34.57
C LYS A 3 1.15 -50.33 33.16
N LYS A 4 1.80 -49.64 32.22
CA LYS A 4 1.92 -49.98 30.77
C LYS A 4 3.07 -49.16 30.15
N THR A 5 4.30 -49.71 30.10
CA THR A 5 4.92 -50.44 28.96
C THR A 5 5.28 -49.55 27.76
N ALA A 6 6.58 -49.43 27.47
CA ALA A 6 7.12 -48.66 26.36
C ALA A 6 7.22 -49.46 25.04
N SER A 7 7.33 -48.75 23.91
CA SER A 7 7.75 -49.32 22.62
C SER A 7 8.97 -48.57 22.08
N LYS A 8 9.91 -49.29 21.46
CA LYS A 8 11.19 -48.76 20.96
C LYS A 8 11.12 -48.52 19.46
N LYS A 9 11.56 -47.35 18.98
CA LYS A 9 12.05 -47.18 17.60
C LYS A 9 13.53 -46.78 17.63
N LYS A 10 14.38 -47.67 17.12
CA LYS A 10 15.76 -47.32 16.72
C LYS A 10 15.70 -46.68 15.34
N SER A 11 16.49 -45.64 15.11
CA SER A 11 16.97 -45.27 13.77
C SER A 11 18.49 -45.10 13.86
N ALA A 12 19.22 -45.61 12.88
CA ALA A 12 20.68 -45.72 12.95
C ALA A 12 21.36 -44.58 12.17
N ALA A 13 22.26 -43.86 12.82
CA ALA A 13 23.16 -42.93 12.14
C ALA A 13 24.14 -43.71 11.25
N ARG A 14 24.33 -43.27 10.00
CA ARG A 14 25.35 -43.81 9.10
C ARG A 14 26.41 -42.74 8.82
N LYS A 15 27.67 -43.02 9.21
CA LYS A 15 28.79 -42.09 9.05
C LYS A 15 29.08 -41.78 7.58
N VAL A 16 29.45 -40.52 7.32
CA VAL A 16 30.15 -40.12 6.10
C VAL A 16 31.64 -40.37 6.27
N THR A 17 32.28 -41.02 5.30
CA THR A 17 33.75 -41.13 5.20
C THR A 17 34.21 -40.63 3.85
N LYS A 18 35.14 -39.66 3.85
CA LYS A 18 35.81 -39.17 2.64
C LYS A 18 36.90 -40.15 2.22
N THR A 19 37.04 -40.37 0.92
CA THR A 19 38.28 -40.86 0.29
C THR A 19 38.58 -39.98 -0.93
N SER A 20 39.86 -39.80 -1.22
CA SER A 20 40.35 -38.89 -2.26
C SER A 20 41.48 -39.52 -3.04
N SER A 21 41.47 -39.40 -4.36
CA SER A 21 42.62 -39.68 -5.21
C SER A 21 42.73 -38.67 -6.36
N LYS A 22 43.97 -38.28 -6.65
CA LYS A 22 44.41 -37.72 -7.94
C LYS A 22 44.90 -38.93 -8.78
N THR A 23 45.17 -38.89 -10.09
CA THR A 23 45.41 -37.78 -11.04
C THR A 23 44.86 -38.25 -12.42
N SER A 24 45.31 -37.96 -13.67
CA SER A 24 46.35 -37.12 -14.32
C SER A 24 46.02 -36.93 -15.83
N THR A 25 46.79 -36.07 -16.50
CA THR A 25 47.27 -36.10 -17.91
C THR A 25 46.58 -36.98 -18.98
N ALA A 26 46.40 -36.53 -20.24
CA ALA A 26 46.68 -35.22 -20.86
C ALA A 26 46.20 -35.12 -22.34
N ARG A 27 46.28 -33.88 -22.87
CA ARG A 27 46.68 -33.47 -24.24
C ARG A 27 45.65 -33.37 -25.40
N LYS A 28 45.75 -32.19 -26.04
CA LYS A 28 45.43 -31.82 -27.44
C LYS A 28 43.95 -31.65 -27.85
N GLY A 29 43.69 -30.55 -28.56
CA GLY A 29 42.38 -30.21 -29.16
C GLY A 29 42.21 -28.69 -29.28
N ALA A 30 42.71 -28.07 -30.35
CA ALA A 30 42.66 -26.62 -30.53
C ALA A 30 41.42 -26.16 -31.28
N VAL A 31 40.59 -25.30 -30.67
CA VAL A 31 39.69 -24.38 -31.39
C VAL A 31 39.68 -23.04 -30.67
N ALA A 32 40.42 -22.06 -31.18
CA ALA A 32 40.18 -20.67 -30.84
C ALA A 32 39.08 -20.12 -31.77
N LYS A 33 37.93 -19.71 -31.23
CA LYS A 33 36.95 -18.89 -31.95
C LYS A 33 36.60 -17.66 -31.12
N ALA A 34 37.01 -16.50 -31.61
CA ALA A 34 36.82 -15.23 -30.92
C ALA A 34 35.35 -14.79 -30.94
N ALA A 35 34.63 -15.04 -29.85
CA ALA A 35 33.32 -14.43 -29.62
C ALA A 35 33.49 -12.92 -29.35
N LYS A 36 33.58 -12.12 -30.42
CA LYS A 36 33.45 -10.65 -30.33
C LYS A 36 32.07 -10.30 -29.78
N LYS A 37 31.97 -10.18 -28.46
CA LYS A 37 30.76 -9.77 -27.74
C LYS A 37 30.42 -8.33 -28.13
N ALA A 38 29.58 -8.19 -29.15
CA ALA A 38 29.08 -6.90 -29.58
C ALA A 38 28.39 -6.21 -28.39
N ALA A 39 29.03 -5.18 -27.85
CA ALA A 39 28.43 -4.36 -26.81
C ALA A 39 27.21 -3.68 -27.42
N LYS A 40 26.01 -4.12 -27.03
CA LYS A 40 24.77 -3.39 -27.34
C LYS A 40 24.98 -1.97 -26.81
N LYS A 41 24.94 -0.97 -27.71
CA LYS A 41 24.96 0.44 -27.30
C LYS A 41 23.90 0.62 -26.22
N PRO A 42 24.16 1.39 -25.14
CA PRO A 42 23.15 1.64 -24.13
C PRO A 42 21.92 2.23 -24.82
N VAL A 43 20.79 1.51 -24.74
CA VAL A 43 19.52 2.06 -25.20
C VAL A 43 19.29 3.32 -24.37
N LYS A 44 19.12 4.47 -25.03
CA LYS A 44 18.64 5.68 -24.35
C LYS A 44 17.23 5.36 -23.87
N THR A 45 17.10 4.89 -22.63
CA THR A 45 15.83 4.76 -21.95
C THR A 45 15.24 6.16 -21.83
N SER A 46 14.26 6.47 -22.68
CA SER A 46 13.46 7.68 -22.57
C SER A 46 12.95 7.80 -21.14
N ALA A 47 12.98 9.03 -20.59
CA ALA A 47 12.49 9.27 -19.23
C ALA A 47 11.09 8.64 -19.07
N PRO A 48 10.84 7.91 -17.95
CA PRO A 48 9.63 7.14 -17.77
C PRO A 48 8.40 8.06 -17.84
N ARG A 49 7.52 7.78 -18.80
CA ARG A 49 6.44 8.69 -19.18
C ARG A 49 5.33 8.70 -18.13
N ARG A 50 5.00 9.89 -17.62
CA ARG A 50 3.80 10.14 -16.79
C ARG A 50 2.51 9.93 -17.62
N PRO A 51 1.41 9.44 -17.01
CA PRO A 51 0.07 9.54 -17.59
C PRO A 51 -0.34 11.00 -17.87
N LYS A 52 -1.48 11.20 -18.54
CA LYS A 52 -2.05 12.54 -18.78
C LYS A 52 -2.83 13.03 -17.55
N GLY A 53 -2.98 14.35 -17.42
CA GLY A 53 -3.72 14.96 -16.31
C GLY A 53 -2.88 15.06 -15.02
N HIS A 54 -3.50 15.58 -13.96
CA HIS A 54 -2.89 15.68 -12.63
C HIS A 54 -2.76 14.29 -11.97
N ALA A 55 -1.82 14.12 -11.04
CA ALA A 55 -1.55 12.82 -10.43
C ALA A 55 -2.75 12.23 -9.64
N TRP A 56 -3.66 13.07 -9.13
CA TRP A 56 -4.93 12.67 -8.51
C TRP A 56 -6.01 12.18 -9.49
N GLN A 57 -5.77 12.31 -10.81
CA GLN A 57 -6.65 11.80 -11.86
C GLN A 57 -6.22 10.43 -12.41
N TRP A 58 -5.10 9.89 -11.95
CA TRP A 58 -4.53 8.64 -12.46
C TRP A 58 -5.08 7.44 -11.71
N SER A 59 -5.26 6.30 -12.39
CA SER A 59 -5.63 5.06 -11.71
C SER A 59 -4.54 4.59 -10.75
N ALA A 60 -4.91 3.86 -9.70
CA ALA A 60 -3.95 3.29 -8.74
C ALA A 60 -2.85 2.44 -9.42
N VAL A 61 -3.16 1.80 -10.57
CA VAL A 61 -2.21 1.03 -11.37
C VAL A 61 -1.21 1.94 -12.09
N GLU A 62 -1.69 3.01 -12.72
CA GLU A 62 -0.84 4.01 -13.37
C GLU A 62 0.06 4.72 -12.35
N THR A 63 -0.48 5.12 -11.21
CA THR A 63 0.26 5.74 -10.10
C THR A 63 1.34 4.80 -9.54
N ALA A 64 1.00 3.54 -9.24
CA ALA A 64 1.98 2.56 -8.79
C ALA A 64 3.08 2.28 -9.84
N ALA A 65 2.74 2.29 -11.14
CA ALA A 65 3.71 2.13 -12.21
C ALA A 65 4.60 3.38 -12.39
N ALA A 66 4.02 4.57 -12.32
CA ALA A 66 4.73 5.85 -12.44
C ALA A 66 5.73 6.03 -11.28
N ILE A 67 5.32 5.76 -10.04
CA ILE A 67 6.19 5.82 -8.86
C ILE A 67 7.29 4.77 -8.98
N ARG A 68 6.95 3.50 -9.24
CA ARG A 68 7.91 2.38 -9.34
C ARG A 68 9.00 2.62 -10.39
N ASN A 69 8.62 3.18 -11.53
CA ASN A 69 9.54 3.48 -12.63
C ASN A 69 10.31 4.80 -12.43
N GLY A 70 9.95 5.64 -11.44
CA GLY A 70 10.58 6.93 -11.19
C GLY A 70 10.11 8.07 -12.11
N ALA A 71 8.92 7.96 -12.70
CA ALA A 71 8.28 9.05 -13.46
C ALA A 71 7.80 10.19 -12.55
N ILE A 72 7.38 9.84 -11.33
CA ILE A 72 6.92 10.73 -10.27
C ILE A 72 7.49 10.24 -8.94
N SER A 73 7.64 11.13 -7.95
CA SER A 73 7.94 10.71 -6.57
C SER A 73 6.66 10.30 -5.83
N ALA A 74 6.79 9.51 -4.76
CA ALA A 74 5.65 9.21 -3.89
C ALA A 74 5.21 10.48 -3.14
N VAL A 75 6.17 11.34 -2.77
CA VAL A 75 5.91 12.66 -2.16
C VAL A 75 5.06 13.53 -3.08
N GLU A 76 5.50 13.79 -4.31
CA GLU A 76 4.79 14.60 -5.31
C GLU A 76 3.40 14.04 -5.65
N THR A 77 3.26 12.70 -5.62
CA THR A 77 1.95 12.05 -5.80
C THR A 77 1.02 12.35 -4.61
N VAL A 78 1.49 12.16 -3.38
CA VAL A 78 0.73 12.43 -2.16
C VAL A 78 0.39 13.91 -2.05
N GLU A 79 1.34 14.82 -2.29
CA GLU A 79 1.14 16.27 -2.29
C GLU A 79 0.00 16.69 -3.22
N ALA A 80 -0.05 16.15 -4.44
CA ALA A 80 -1.11 16.44 -5.42
C ALA A 80 -2.51 15.96 -4.97
N HIS A 81 -2.60 14.82 -4.26
CA HIS A 81 -3.87 14.34 -3.70
C HIS A 81 -4.27 15.15 -2.46
N LEU A 82 -3.31 15.53 -1.61
CA LEU A 82 -3.56 16.37 -0.44
C LEU A 82 -3.97 17.80 -0.84
N GLU A 83 -3.40 18.34 -1.92
CA GLU A 83 -3.84 19.62 -2.52
C GLU A 83 -5.28 19.51 -3.03
N ARG A 84 -5.60 18.46 -3.80
CA ARG A 84 -6.96 18.19 -4.28
C ARG A 84 -7.95 18.05 -3.12
N MET A 85 -7.61 17.26 -2.10
CA MET A 85 -8.39 17.08 -0.88
C MET A 85 -8.66 18.42 -0.19
N ARG A 86 -7.64 19.24 0.06
CA ARG A 86 -7.81 20.58 0.67
C ARG A 86 -8.69 21.51 -0.17
N ALA A 87 -8.64 21.41 -1.50
CA ALA A 87 -9.43 22.25 -2.39
C ALA A 87 -10.92 21.88 -2.48
N VAL A 88 -11.30 20.62 -2.24
CA VAL A 88 -12.70 20.14 -2.40
C VAL A 88 -13.37 19.66 -1.12
N ASN A 89 -12.63 19.02 -0.21
CA ASN A 89 -13.21 18.40 0.99
C ASN A 89 -13.99 19.38 1.90
N PRO A 90 -13.62 20.67 2.05
CA PRO A 90 -14.43 21.65 2.79
C PRO A 90 -15.86 21.87 2.26
N LYS A 91 -16.16 21.44 1.02
CA LYS A 91 -17.50 21.47 0.42
C LYS A 91 -18.22 20.11 0.45
N LEU A 92 -17.53 19.05 0.86
CA LEU A 92 -18.00 17.66 0.76
C LEU A 92 -18.10 16.96 2.11
N ASN A 93 -17.24 17.31 3.08
CA ASN A 93 -17.12 16.63 4.37
C ASN A 93 -16.98 15.10 4.20
N ALA A 94 -16.11 14.69 3.28
CA ALA A 94 -15.92 13.31 2.88
C ALA A 94 -14.80 12.63 3.67
N VAL A 95 -13.68 13.34 3.86
CA VAL A 95 -12.57 13.00 4.75
C VAL A 95 -12.71 13.80 6.04
N VAL A 96 -12.75 13.12 7.19
CA VAL A 96 -13.04 13.69 8.51
C VAL A 96 -11.84 13.64 9.46
N VAL A 97 -10.85 12.80 9.17
CA VAL A 97 -9.53 12.84 9.83
C VAL A 97 -8.47 13.04 8.76
N ASP A 98 -7.81 14.20 8.77
CA ASP A 98 -6.65 14.50 7.93
C ASP A 98 -5.41 13.73 8.46
N LEU A 99 -4.68 13.06 7.56
CA LEU A 99 -3.43 12.34 7.86
C LEU A 99 -2.27 12.85 6.99
N SER A 100 -2.35 14.07 6.46
CA SER A 100 -1.33 14.73 5.62
C SER A 100 0.09 14.54 6.15
N GLU A 101 0.27 14.77 7.45
CA GLU A 101 1.56 14.70 8.14
C GLU A 101 2.15 13.28 8.16
N GLU A 102 1.34 12.26 8.47
CA GLU A 102 1.78 10.87 8.42
C GLU A 102 1.95 10.37 6.98
N ALA A 103 1.10 10.84 6.05
CA ALA A 103 1.16 10.50 4.64
C ALA A 103 2.44 10.99 3.98
N LEU A 104 2.85 12.25 4.23
CA LEU A 104 4.12 12.79 3.71
C LEU A 104 5.33 12.06 4.32
N LYS A 105 5.30 11.72 5.61
CA LYS A 105 6.35 10.90 6.26
C LYS A 105 6.45 9.50 5.64
N ALA A 106 5.30 8.87 5.34
CA ALA A 106 5.24 7.61 4.61
C ALA A 106 5.70 7.73 3.15
N ALA A 107 5.40 8.84 2.47
CA ALA A 107 5.83 9.13 1.10
C ALA A 107 7.35 9.26 1.00
N HIS A 108 7.98 10.04 1.89
CA HIS A 108 9.43 10.11 1.99
C HIS A 108 10.07 8.74 2.28
N ALA A 109 9.40 7.86 3.04
CA ALA A 109 9.87 6.49 3.26
C ALA A 109 9.72 5.63 1.99
N ALA A 110 8.62 5.75 1.25
CA ALA A 110 8.38 5.04 -0.01
C ALA A 110 9.37 5.46 -1.12
N ASP A 111 9.70 6.74 -1.23
CA ASP A 111 10.75 7.22 -2.14
C ASP A 111 12.14 6.69 -1.76
N LYS A 112 12.48 6.70 -0.46
CA LYS A 112 13.73 6.11 0.06
C LYS A 112 13.80 4.59 -0.18
N GLN A 113 12.66 3.88 -0.14
CA GLN A 113 12.59 2.47 -0.50
C GLN A 113 12.80 2.24 -2.00
N ARG A 114 12.12 3.00 -2.89
CA ARG A 114 12.37 2.92 -4.34
C ARG A 114 13.83 3.19 -4.69
N ALA A 115 14.43 4.23 -4.10
CA ALA A 115 15.82 4.60 -4.36
C ALA A 115 16.84 3.53 -3.95
N LYS A 116 16.53 2.66 -2.98
CA LYS A 116 17.34 1.49 -2.61
C LYS A 116 17.19 0.31 -3.58
N GLY A 117 16.15 0.31 -4.42
CA GLY A 117 15.78 -0.81 -5.28
C GLY A 117 15.24 -2.03 -4.50
N GLY A 118 15.07 -3.14 -5.23
CA GLY A 118 14.46 -4.36 -4.70
C GLY A 118 12.97 -4.49 -5.01
N ALA A 119 12.29 -5.40 -4.31
CA ALA A 119 10.87 -5.66 -4.50
C ALA A 119 10.02 -4.62 -3.76
N LEU A 120 9.25 -3.84 -4.52
CA LEU A 120 8.28 -2.87 -3.98
C LEU A 120 6.86 -3.46 -4.08
N GLY A 121 6.03 -3.23 -3.06
CA GLY A 121 4.65 -3.75 -2.97
C GLY A 121 3.76 -3.29 -4.13
N LEU A 122 2.60 -3.92 -4.31
CA LEU A 122 1.73 -3.67 -5.48
C LEU A 122 1.21 -2.22 -5.55
N LEU A 123 0.91 -1.61 -4.39
CA LEU A 123 0.38 -0.25 -4.27
C LEU A 123 1.46 0.74 -3.79
N HIS A 124 2.74 0.49 -4.09
CA HIS A 124 3.85 1.27 -3.56
C HIS A 124 3.75 2.78 -3.87
N GLY A 125 3.52 3.58 -2.82
CA GLY A 125 3.37 5.02 -2.89
C GLY A 125 1.98 5.52 -3.33
N VAL A 126 1.01 4.62 -3.55
CA VAL A 126 -0.35 4.99 -3.97
C VAL A 126 -1.12 5.61 -2.79
N PRO A 127 -1.66 6.84 -2.91
CA PRO A 127 -2.54 7.43 -1.92
C PRO A 127 -3.89 6.70 -1.84
N ILE A 128 -4.40 6.50 -0.63
CA ILE A 128 -5.73 5.92 -0.36
C ILE A 128 -6.38 6.58 0.87
N THR A 129 -7.70 6.50 0.98
CA THR A 129 -8.44 6.76 2.23
C THR A 129 -8.86 5.44 2.88
N ILE A 130 -8.97 5.43 4.20
CA ILE A 130 -9.65 4.36 4.96
C ILE A 130 -11.01 4.92 5.45
N LYS A 131 -11.99 4.08 5.75
CA LYS A 131 -13.26 4.51 6.37
C LYS A 131 -13.12 4.48 7.88
N GLU A 132 -13.64 5.49 8.58
CA GLU A 132 -13.43 5.64 10.04
C GLU A 132 -13.88 4.41 10.85
N ASN A 133 -14.89 3.67 10.36
CA ASN A 133 -15.36 2.43 10.99
C ASN A 133 -14.34 1.26 10.98
N VAL A 134 -13.18 1.43 10.34
CA VAL A 134 -12.10 0.45 10.27
C VAL A 134 -10.93 0.92 11.14
N ASP A 135 -10.52 0.10 12.11
CA ASP A 135 -9.42 0.41 13.02
C ASP A 135 -8.14 0.87 12.28
N TYR A 136 -7.67 2.05 12.65
CA TYR A 136 -6.41 2.63 12.20
C TYR A 136 -5.60 3.01 13.45
N GLU A 137 -4.38 2.48 13.56
CA GLU A 137 -3.60 2.54 14.80
C GLU A 137 -3.44 3.96 15.37
N GLY A 138 -3.78 4.14 16.65
CA GLY A 138 -3.62 5.40 17.36
C GLY A 138 -4.62 6.49 16.95
N ARG A 139 -5.65 6.17 16.15
CA ARG A 139 -6.75 7.09 15.82
C ARG A 139 -8.06 6.63 16.47
N PRO A 140 -9.02 7.54 16.71
CA PRO A 140 -10.35 7.14 17.13
C PRO A 140 -11.07 6.33 16.05
N ASN A 141 -11.87 5.35 16.45
CA ASN A 141 -12.85 4.69 15.58
C ASN A 141 -14.24 4.89 16.21
N PHE A 142 -14.89 6.00 15.86
CA PHE A 142 -16.22 6.31 16.38
C PHE A 142 -17.30 5.45 15.70
N ASN A 143 -17.09 5.05 14.44
CA ASN A 143 -18.12 4.55 13.53
C ASN A 143 -19.34 5.50 13.49
N GLY A 144 -19.08 6.81 13.58
CA GLY A 144 -20.08 7.89 13.71
C GLY A 144 -20.77 8.00 15.08
N VAL A 145 -20.60 7.07 16.02
CA VAL A 145 -21.39 6.98 17.25
C VAL A 145 -20.75 7.79 18.39
N PRO A 146 -21.44 8.78 18.99
CA PRO A 146 -20.87 9.60 20.06
C PRO A 146 -20.45 8.85 21.34
N ALA A 147 -21.07 7.70 21.63
CA ALA A 147 -20.67 6.83 22.74
C ALA A 147 -19.27 6.20 22.55
N ASN A 148 -18.77 6.12 21.32
CA ASN A 148 -17.45 5.58 20.99
C ASN A 148 -16.35 6.65 20.97
N LYS A 149 -16.64 7.90 21.35
CA LYS A 149 -15.71 9.05 21.22
C LYS A 149 -14.35 8.86 21.91
N ASP A 150 -14.29 8.02 22.94
CA ASP A 150 -13.09 7.75 23.74
C ASP A 150 -12.39 6.44 23.31
N TYR A 151 -12.91 5.73 22.29
CA TYR A 151 -12.30 4.51 21.75
C TYR A 151 -11.21 4.85 20.72
N ILE A 152 -9.95 4.64 21.13
CA ILE A 152 -8.78 4.71 20.26
C ILE A 152 -8.39 3.30 19.80
N ALA A 153 -8.26 3.10 18.49
CA ALA A 153 -7.91 1.82 17.89
C ALA A 153 -6.48 1.38 18.31
N PRO A 154 -6.31 0.24 19.01
CA PRO A 154 -5.02 -0.19 19.56
C PRO A 154 -4.06 -0.81 18.54
N SER A 155 -4.55 -1.12 17.34
CA SER A 155 -3.75 -1.58 16.19
C SER A 155 -4.54 -1.39 14.91
N ASP A 156 -3.86 -1.23 13.78
CA ASP A 156 -4.49 -1.27 12.45
C ASP A 156 -5.31 -2.56 12.24
N ALA A 157 -6.50 -2.46 11.66
CA ALA A 157 -7.30 -3.60 11.21
C ALA A 157 -6.54 -4.47 10.19
N PRO A 158 -6.85 -5.77 10.03
CA PRO A 158 -6.18 -6.66 9.08
C PRO A 158 -6.10 -6.11 7.64
N VAL A 159 -7.14 -5.41 7.18
CA VAL A 159 -7.18 -4.77 5.86
C VAL A 159 -6.20 -3.59 5.76
N VAL A 160 -6.15 -2.71 6.77
CA VAL A 160 -5.21 -1.57 6.83
C VAL A 160 -3.77 -2.08 6.89
N ARG A 161 -3.49 -3.10 7.71
CA ARG A 161 -2.16 -3.75 7.76
C ARG A 161 -1.74 -4.31 6.42
N ASN A 162 -2.64 -4.91 5.65
CA ASN A 162 -2.33 -5.46 4.34
C ASN A 162 -2.14 -4.37 3.27
N LEU A 163 -2.92 -3.29 3.32
CA LEU A 163 -2.75 -2.13 2.44
C LEU A 163 -1.40 -1.43 2.69
N LYS A 164 -1.07 -1.12 3.95
CA LYS A 164 0.25 -0.56 4.32
C LYS A 164 1.41 -1.49 3.94
N LYS A 165 1.28 -2.82 4.15
CA LYS A 165 2.27 -3.82 3.67
C LYS A 165 2.43 -3.85 2.15
N SER A 166 1.37 -3.55 1.39
CA SER A 166 1.43 -3.44 -0.07
C SER A 166 2.06 -2.12 -0.56
N GLY A 167 2.41 -1.22 0.37
CA GLY A 167 3.06 0.06 0.11
C GLY A 167 2.11 1.25 -0.08
N ALA A 168 0.80 1.06 0.12
CA ALA A 168 -0.18 2.14 0.02
C ALA A 168 -0.03 3.15 1.18
N ILE A 169 -0.32 4.42 0.91
CA ILE A 169 -0.20 5.54 1.84
C ILE A 169 -1.59 6.05 2.18
N VAL A 170 -1.97 6.01 3.46
CA VAL A 170 -3.28 6.52 3.90
C VAL A 170 -3.21 8.03 4.11
N ILE A 171 -4.00 8.80 3.35
CA ILE A 171 -4.04 10.27 3.41
C ILE A 171 -5.12 10.83 4.34
N GLY A 172 -6.10 10.02 4.73
CA GLY A 172 -7.14 10.40 5.67
C GLY A 172 -8.14 9.29 5.99
N LEU A 173 -8.97 9.53 7.00
CA LEU A 173 -10.13 8.67 7.32
C LEU A 173 -11.42 9.34 6.83
N THR A 174 -12.32 8.54 6.24
CA THR A 174 -13.54 8.99 5.55
C THR A 174 -14.79 8.74 6.38
N ASN A 175 -15.77 9.64 6.20
CA ASN A 175 -16.99 9.71 7.01
C ASN A 175 -17.89 8.46 6.87
N THR A 176 -18.73 8.25 7.87
CA THR A 176 -19.68 7.14 7.98
C THR A 176 -20.94 7.61 8.71
N PRO A 177 -22.14 7.08 8.39
CA PRO A 177 -23.24 7.19 9.32
C PRO A 177 -22.99 6.30 10.54
N GLU A 178 -23.74 6.59 11.60
CA GLU A 178 -23.75 5.81 12.84
C GLU A 178 -23.90 4.30 12.58
N PHE A 179 -23.06 3.51 13.25
CA PHE A 179 -22.96 2.05 13.11
C PHE A 179 -22.70 1.55 11.67
N SER A 180 -22.39 2.44 10.72
CA SER A 180 -22.41 2.14 9.28
C SER A 180 -23.76 1.61 8.78
N PHE A 181 -24.88 2.03 9.37
CA PHE A 181 -26.20 1.40 9.19
C PHE A 181 -27.26 2.31 8.52
N ARG A 182 -26.84 3.26 7.67
CA ARG A 182 -27.74 4.15 6.90
C ARG A 182 -27.36 4.19 5.41
N GLY A 183 -28.34 4.45 4.55
CA GLY A 183 -28.18 4.64 3.10
C GLY A 183 -27.75 6.05 2.68
N PHE A 184 -27.46 6.91 3.65
CA PHE A 184 -26.90 8.25 3.54
C PHE A 184 -25.80 8.39 4.61
N THR A 185 -24.88 9.36 4.47
CA THR A 185 -23.70 9.46 5.35
C THR A 185 -23.77 10.72 6.22
N ASP A 186 -24.36 10.59 7.40
CA ASP A 186 -24.49 11.63 8.42
C ASP A 186 -24.26 11.08 9.84
N ASN A 187 -23.63 11.85 10.73
CA ASN A 187 -23.55 11.51 12.15
C ASN A 187 -23.39 12.76 13.04
N PRO A 188 -23.60 12.67 14.37
CA PRO A 188 -23.53 13.83 15.27
C PRO A 188 -22.11 14.36 15.56
N LEU A 189 -21.04 13.67 15.15
CA LEU A 189 -19.65 14.07 15.42
C LEU A 189 -19.06 14.90 14.28
N HIS A 190 -19.30 14.48 13.04
CA HIS A 190 -18.75 15.07 11.82
C HIS A 190 -19.80 15.75 10.93
N GLY A 191 -21.09 15.44 11.11
CA GLY A 191 -22.17 15.93 10.26
C GLY A 191 -22.34 15.14 8.96
N LEU A 192 -23.04 15.77 8.00
CA LEU A 192 -23.42 15.21 6.70
C LEU A 192 -22.25 15.27 5.69
N THR A 193 -22.05 14.21 4.92
CA THR A 193 -21.23 14.21 3.69
C THR A 193 -22.11 14.52 2.48
N LEU A 194 -21.65 15.43 1.61
CA LEU A 194 -22.33 15.82 0.37
C LEU A 194 -21.78 15.06 -0.85
N ASN A 195 -22.60 14.95 -1.88
CA ASN A 195 -22.26 14.32 -3.16
C ASN A 195 -21.49 15.32 -4.06
N PRO A 196 -20.37 14.91 -4.70
CA PRO A 196 -19.50 15.83 -5.44
C PRO A 196 -20.03 16.23 -6.82
N TRP A 197 -21.12 15.61 -7.30
CA TRP A 197 -21.78 15.99 -8.56
C TRP A 197 -22.98 16.92 -8.35
N ASP A 198 -23.73 16.72 -7.26
CA ASP A 198 -24.91 17.51 -6.91
C ASP A 198 -25.13 17.46 -5.38
N PRO A 199 -24.94 18.56 -4.63
CA PRO A 199 -25.03 18.54 -3.16
C PRO A 199 -26.44 18.33 -2.62
N ASP A 200 -27.49 18.55 -3.42
CA ASP A 200 -28.89 18.32 -3.02
C ASP A 200 -29.27 16.82 -3.13
N ILE A 201 -28.40 16.01 -3.75
CA ILE A 201 -28.52 14.55 -3.82
C ILE A 201 -27.59 13.90 -2.79
N THR A 202 -28.04 12.81 -2.16
CA THR A 202 -27.21 12.07 -1.21
C THR A 202 -25.92 11.52 -1.85
N CYS A 203 -24.82 11.50 -1.08
CA CYS A 203 -23.60 10.75 -1.43
C CYS A 203 -23.75 9.23 -1.26
N GLY A 204 -24.93 8.78 -0.80
CA GLY A 204 -25.22 7.39 -0.48
C GLY A 204 -24.64 6.98 0.88
N GLY A 205 -24.70 5.69 1.16
CA GLY A 205 -24.29 5.14 2.43
C GLY A 205 -24.18 3.61 2.42
N SER A 206 -23.52 3.02 3.41
CA SER A 206 -22.91 3.71 4.55
C SER A 206 -21.48 4.20 4.32
N SER A 207 -20.93 4.02 3.11
CA SER A 207 -19.56 4.42 2.77
C SER A 207 -19.52 5.67 1.87
N GLY A 208 -20.48 6.58 2.02
CA GLY A 208 -20.61 7.79 1.20
C GLY A 208 -19.44 8.77 1.36
N GLY A 209 -18.76 8.80 2.51
CA GLY A 209 -17.49 9.50 2.69
C GLY A 209 -16.40 9.01 1.72
N ALA A 210 -16.22 7.69 1.63
CA ALA A 210 -15.27 7.08 0.70
C ALA A 210 -15.69 7.25 -0.78
N GLY A 211 -17.00 7.13 -1.07
CA GLY A 211 -17.55 7.35 -2.40
C GLY A 211 -17.39 8.80 -2.89
N SER A 212 -17.76 9.78 -2.05
CA SER A 212 -17.62 11.21 -2.33
C SER A 212 -16.16 11.62 -2.51
N ALA A 213 -15.25 11.12 -1.65
CA ALA A 213 -13.81 11.37 -1.79
C ALA A 213 -13.28 10.88 -3.15
N VAL A 214 -13.47 9.59 -3.49
CA VAL A 214 -12.95 9.00 -4.75
C VAL A 214 -13.62 9.60 -5.99
N ALA A 215 -14.89 10.00 -5.92
CA ALA A 215 -15.56 10.70 -7.02
C ALA A 215 -15.11 12.17 -7.17
N ALA A 216 -14.56 12.78 -6.11
CA ALA A 216 -13.98 14.11 -6.14
C ALA A 216 -12.50 14.11 -6.59
N GLY A 217 -11.76 13.00 -6.43
CA GLY A 217 -10.37 12.81 -6.85
C GLY A 217 -9.41 12.68 -5.68
#